data_AF-A0A935ENT5-F1
#
_entry.id   AF-A0A935ENT5-F1
#
_cell.length_a   1.000
_cell.length_b   1.000
_cell.length_c   1.000
_cell.angle_alpha   90.00
_cell.angle_beta   90.00
_cell.angle_gamma   90.00
#
_symmetry.space_group_name_H-M   'P 1'
#
loop_
_entity.id
_entity.type
_entity.pdbx_description
1 polymer ?
#
loop_
_entity_poly.entity_id
_entity_poly.type
_entity_poly.pdbx_seq_one_letter_code
_entity_poly.pdbx_strand_id
1 'polypeptide(L)'
;MSLPDHLVETGVRLCLALEWEAKRYAPAESEPAIHLGDAVFERIIDPANGLPSYQGTWRDAHKQKRGSLVINSDGSYFAEYDVLCMHPAKPHWFVEAVTVWGRDGEVKTEPRMLAAV
;
A
#
# COMPACT_ATOMS: atom_id res chain seq x y z
N MET A 1 -1.33 16.97 7.16
CA MET A 1 -2.30 16.53 8.20
C MET A 1 -1.86 15.15 8.66
N SER A 2 -2.00 14.80 9.94
CA SER A 2 -1.63 13.47 10.44
C SER A 2 -2.83 12.52 10.42
N LEU A 3 -2.56 11.22 10.31
CA LEU A 3 -3.56 10.17 10.47
C LEU A 3 -4.06 10.17 11.94
N PRO A 4 -5.37 10.03 12.21
CA PRO A 4 -5.88 9.93 13.59
C PRO A 4 -5.32 8.73 14.34
N ASP A 5 -5.07 8.88 15.64
CA ASP A 5 -4.44 7.86 16.50
C ASP A 5 -5.14 6.49 16.43
N HIS A 6 -6.47 6.47 16.42
CA HIS A 6 -7.25 5.23 16.34
C HIS A 6 -7.11 4.47 15.01
N LEU A 7 -6.57 5.10 13.96
CA LEU A 7 -6.29 4.48 12.66
C LEU A 7 -4.82 4.11 12.49
N VAL A 8 -3.94 4.53 13.40
CA VAL A 8 -2.50 4.28 13.29
C VAL A 8 -2.20 2.79 13.33
N GLU A 9 -2.86 2.03 14.22
CA GLU A 9 -2.64 0.58 14.30
C GLU A 9 -2.98 -0.12 12.97
N THR A 10 -4.16 0.21 12.40
CA THR A 10 -4.57 -0.30 11.09
C THR A 10 -3.56 0.11 10.02
N GLY A 11 -3.15 1.39 9.97
CA GLY A 11 -2.16 1.88 9.02
C GLY A 11 -0.83 1.12 9.09
N VAL A 12 -0.31 0.88 10.30
CA VAL A 12 0.92 0.10 10.52
C VAL A 12 0.75 -1.34 10.04
N ARG A 13 -0.38 -1.98 10.37
CA ARG A 13 -0.68 -3.36 9.93
C ARG A 13 -0.69 -3.48 8.40
N LEU A 14 -1.26 -2.50 7.70
CA LEU A 14 -1.28 -2.48 6.23
C LEU A 14 0.11 -2.28 5.64
N CYS A 15 0.94 -1.43 6.25
CA CYS A 15 2.34 -1.25 5.84
C CYS A 15 3.14 -2.54 6.00
N LEU A 16 3.00 -3.23 7.13
CA LEU A 16 3.67 -4.51 7.38
C LEU A 16 3.22 -5.59 6.39
N ALA A 17 1.93 -5.63 6.05
CA ALA A 17 1.41 -6.58 5.07
C ALA A 17 1.95 -6.28 3.65
N LEU A 18 2.00 -5.01 3.24
CA LEU A 18 2.61 -4.60 1.98
C LEU A 18 4.09 -4.99 1.93
N GLU A 19 4.84 -4.68 2.99
CA GLU A 19 6.28 -4.98 3.05
C GLU A 19 6.53 -6.48 3.00
N TRP A 20 5.75 -7.26 3.75
CA TRP A 20 5.86 -8.73 3.74
C TRP A 20 5.60 -9.30 2.35
N GLU A 21 4.56 -8.84 1.65
CA GLU A 21 4.26 -9.31 0.29
C GLU A 21 5.33 -8.86 -0.71
N ALA A 22 5.78 -7.60 -0.63
CA ALA A 22 6.77 -7.05 -1.54
C ALA A 22 8.12 -7.77 -1.46
N LYS A 23 8.55 -8.16 -0.25
CA LYS A 23 9.80 -8.93 -0.03
C LYS A 23 9.83 -10.28 -0.72
N ARG A 24 8.68 -10.82 -1.13
CA ARG A 24 8.61 -12.07 -1.90
C ARG A 24 9.07 -11.90 -3.34
N TYR A 25 9.16 -10.66 -3.82
CA TYR A 25 9.45 -10.32 -5.21
C TYR A 25 10.66 -9.41 -5.37
N ALA A 26 10.83 -8.44 -4.47
CA ALA A 26 11.90 -7.45 -4.54
C ALA A 26 13.29 -8.12 -4.46
N PRO A 27 14.27 -7.67 -5.27
CA PRO A 27 15.68 -8.01 -5.09
C PRO A 27 16.19 -7.54 -3.71
N ALA A 28 17.15 -8.25 -3.14
CA ALA A 28 17.71 -7.94 -1.81
C ALA A 28 18.29 -6.52 -1.72
N GLU A 29 18.86 -6.02 -2.82
CA GLU A 29 19.41 -4.66 -2.94
C GLU A 29 18.33 -3.56 -3.04
N SER A 30 17.06 -3.92 -3.22
CA SER A 30 15.94 -3.00 -3.43
C SER A 30 14.73 -3.38 -2.57
N GLU A 31 14.96 -3.98 -1.39
CA GLU A 31 13.89 -4.27 -0.45
C GLU A 31 13.15 -2.98 -0.06
N PRO A 32 11.82 -2.94 -0.21
CA PRO A 32 11.06 -1.74 0.11
C PRO A 32 10.91 -1.59 1.62
N ALA A 33 11.30 -0.42 2.14
CA ALA A 33 11.00 -0.01 3.51
C ALA A 33 9.71 0.81 3.51
N ILE A 34 8.58 0.16 3.81
CA ILE A 34 7.25 0.78 3.71
C ILE A 34 6.81 1.21 5.10
N HIS A 35 7.08 2.45 5.49
CA HIS A 35 6.66 2.97 6.79
C HIS A 35 5.45 3.90 6.69
N LEU A 36 4.54 3.79 7.66
CA LEU A 36 3.38 4.66 7.75
C LEU A 36 3.77 6.14 7.89
N GLY A 37 4.85 6.43 8.61
CA GLY A 37 5.35 7.79 8.85
C GLY A 37 5.87 8.49 7.58
N ASP A 38 6.22 7.73 6.55
CA ASP A 38 6.69 8.26 5.27
C ASP A 38 5.53 8.64 4.33
N ALA A 39 4.29 8.23 4.66
CA ALA A 39 3.10 8.59 3.91
C ALA A 39 2.61 9.99 4.29
N VAL A 40 2.28 10.79 3.28
CA VAL A 40 1.59 12.07 3.47
C VAL A 40 0.09 11.84 3.42
N PHE A 41 -0.61 12.21 4.49
CA PHE A 41 -2.05 11.99 4.64
C PHE A 41 -2.91 13.21 4.33
N GLU A 42 -4.01 12.93 3.66
CA GLU A 42 -5.12 13.84 3.38
C GLU A 42 -6.42 13.23 3.93
N ARG A 43 -7.26 14.09 4.52
CA ARG A 43 -8.59 13.71 4.97
C ARG A 43 -9.59 13.99 3.84
N ILE A 44 -10.37 12.98 3.49
CA ILE A 44 -11.39 13.03 2.44
C ILE A 44 -12.75 12.83 3.09
N ILE A 45 -13.78 13.55 2.64
CA ILE A 45 -15.15 13.28 3.08
C ILE A 45 -15.78 12.30 2.11
N ASP A 46 -16.25 11.17 2.62
CA ASP A 46 -16.94 10.17 1.83
C ASP A 46 -18.31 10.72 1.39
N PRO A 47 -18.58 10.83 0.08
CA PRO A 47 -19.84 11.38 -0.41
C PRO A 47 -21.05 10.50 -0.11
N ALA A 48 -20.86 9.20 0.17
CA ALA A 48 -21.96 8.27 0.40
C ALA A 48 -22.57 8.40 1.80
N ASN A 49 -21.79 8.79 2.80
CA ASN A 49 -22.23 8.85 4.21
C ASN A 49 -21.78 10.12 4.97
N GLY A 50 -20.99 11.01 4.34
CA GLY A 50 -20.48 12.24 4.94
C GLY A 50 -19.42 12.05 6.02
N LEU A 51 -18.95 10.83 6.25
CA LEU A 51 -17.95 10.49 7.26
C LEU A 51 -16.52 10.64 6.69
N PRO A 52 -15.51 10.82 7.55
CA PRO A 52 -14.14 10.98 7.09
C PRO A 52 -13.50 9.66 6.66
N SER A 53 -12.84 9.70 5.50
CA SER A 53 -11.85 8.74 5.02
C SER A 53 -10.46 9.38 5.02
N TYR A 54 -9.41 8.57 4.94
CA TYR A 54 -8.02 9.04 4.97
C TYR A 54 -7.22 8.40 3.84
N GLN A 55 -6.55 9.24 3.05
CA GLN A 55 -5.68 8.80 1.97
C GLN A 55 -4.23 9.19 2.28
N GLY A 56 -3.36 8.19 2.37
CA GLY A 56 -1.91 8.31 2.45
C GLY A 56 -1.26 8.13 1.08
N THR A 57 -0.22 8.90 0.79
CA THR A 57 0.61 8.72 -0.42
C THR A 57 2.08 8.65 -0.05
N TRP A 58 2.77 7.60 -0.51
CA TRP A 58 4.23 7.51 -0.45
C TRP A 58 4.84 8.09 -1.72
N ARG A 59 5.94 8.81 -1.57
CA ARG A 59 6.70 9.38 -2.69
C ARG A 59 8.20 9.16 -2.51
N ASP A 60 8.91 9.01 -3.62
CA ASP A 60 10.37 8.93 -3.60
C ASP A 60 11.04 10.30 -3.41
N ALA A 61 12.38 10.31 -3.42
CA ALA A 61 13.19 11.53 -3.33
C ALA A 61 12.91 12.54 -4.46
N HIS A 62 12.43 12.06 -5.61
CA HIS A 62 12.05 12.87 -6.78
C HIS A 62 10.56 13.25 -6.79
N LYS A 63 9.84 13.01 -5.68
CA LYS A 63 8.40 13.27 -5.51
C LYS A 63 7.49 12.42 -6.40
N GLN A 64 8.01 11.37 -7.04
CA GLN A 64 7.19 10.42 -7.79
C GLN A 64 6.38 9.55 -6.83
N LYS A 65 5.13 9.24 -7.19
CA LYS A 65 4.28 8.34 -6.40
C LYS A 65 4.93 6.95 -6.38
N ARG A 66 5.03 6.35 -5.20
CA ARG A 66 5.49 4.96 -4.99
C ARG A 66 4.41 4.03 -4.48
N GLY A 67 3.31 4.59 -3.98
CA GLY A 67 2.21 3.83 -3.44
C GLY A 67 1.14 4.74 -2.86
N SER A 68 0.04 4.14 -2.44
CA SER A 68 -1.02 4.84 -1.72
C SER A 68 -1.75 3.91 -0.78
N LEU A 69 -2.34 4.48 0.26
CA LEU A 69 -3.17 3.79 1.23
C LEU A 69 -4.45 4.59 1.44
N VAL A 70 -5.57 3.90 1.52
CA VAL A 70 -6.88 4.48 1.79
C VAL A 70 -7.52 3.70 2.92
N ILE A 71 -7.94 4.41 3.96
CA ILE A 71 -8.81 3.89 5.02
C ILE A 71 -10.16 4.59 4.83
N ASN A 72 -11.15 3.82 4.43
CA ASN A 72 -12.49 4.32 4.16
C ASN A 72 -13.28 4.48 5.46
N SER A 73 -14.26 5.37 5.40
CA SER A 73 -15.17 5.67 6.50
C SER A 73 -16.02 4.47 6.96
N ASP A 74 -16.18 3.46 6.10
CA ASP A 74 -16.93 2.23 6.37
C ASP A 74 -16.07 1.10 6.99
N GLY A 75 -14.82 1.42 7.36
CA GLY A 75 -13.87 0.47 7.93
C GLY A 75 -13.15 -0.43 6.92
N SER A 76 -13.47 -0.33 5.63
CA SER A 76 -12.67 -0.97 4.58
C SER A 76 -11.38 -0.22 4.31
N TYR A 77 -10.39 -0.92 3.78
CA TYR A 77 -9.11 -0.33 3.41
C TYR A 77 -8.54 -0.96 2.16
N PHE A 78 -7.73 -0.17 1.47
CA PHE A 78 -6.94 -0.57 0.32
C PHE A 78 -5.58 0.12 0.37
N ALA A 79 -4.52 -0.59 0.00
CA ALA A 79 -3.22 0.01 -0.19
C ALA A 79 -2.48 -0.67 -1.35
N GLU A 80 -1.59 0.07 -2.00
CA GLU A 80 -0.71 -0.44 -3.04
C GLU A 80 0.68 0.17 -2.88
N TYR A 81 1.70 -0.59 -3.26
CA TYR A 81 3.08 -0.12 -3.29
C TYR A 81 3.86 -0.74 -4.45
N ASP A 82 4.57 0.12 -5.18
CA ASP A 82 5.33 -0.25 -6.37
C ASP A 82 6.55 -1.09 -6.01
N VAL A 83 6.73 -2.21 -6.69
CA VAL A 83 7.90 -3.10 -6.57
C VAL A 83 8.76 -3.04 -7.83
N LEU A 84 8.13 -3.05 -9.00
CA LEU A 84 8.75 -2.86 -10.31
C LEU A 84 9.93 -3.80 -10.59
N CYS A 85 9.71 -5.12 -10.49
CA CYS A 85 10.74 -6.12 -10.75
C CYS A 85 10.22 -7.32 -11.53
N MET A 86 11.12 -8.10 -12.13
CA MET A 86 10.75 -9.40 -12.70
C MET A 86 10.38 -10.38 -11.57
N HIS A 87 9.38 -11.22 -11.80
CA HIS A 87 8.99 -12.22 -10.82
C HIS A 87 10.09 -13.29 -10.69
N PRO A 88 10.61 -13.56 -9.48
CA PRO A 88 11.82 -14.37 -9.28
C PRO A 88 11.68 -15.82 -9.77
N ALA A 89 10.48 -16.41 -9.65
CA ALA A 89 10.20 -17.76 -10.11
C ALA A 89 9.37 -17.85 -11.42
N LYS A 90 9.01 -16.72 -12.05
CA LYS A 90 8.13 -16.69 -13.23
C LYS A 90 8.71 -15.69 -14.26
N PRO A 91 9.65 -16.12 -15.12
CA PRO A 91 10.46 -15.23 -15.93
C PRO A 91 9.68 -14.42 -16.99
N HIS A 92 8.43 -14.76 -17.28
CA HIS A 92 7.55 -14.02 -18.19
C HIS A 92 6.54 -13.12 -17.47
N TRP A 93 6.78 -12.82 -16.19
CA TRP A 93 5.90 -12.00 -15.38
C TRP A 93 6.69 -10.88 -14.70
N PHE A 94 6.16 -9.67 -14.82
CA PHE A 94 6.67 -8.48 -14.16
C PHE A 94 5.73 -8.12 -13.00
N VAL A 95 6.28 -7.92 -11.81
CA VAL A 95 5.55 -7.47 -10.61
C VAL A 95 5.61 -5.95 -10.61
N GLU A 96 4.47 -5.32 -10.88
CA GLU A 96 4.38 -3.87 -10.91
C GLU A 96 4.29 -3.31 -9.49
N ALA A 97 3.35 -3.84 -8.72
CA ALA A 97 3.07 -3.43 -7.35
C ALA A 97 2.59 -4.63 -6.53
N VAL A 98 2.56 -4.46 -5.21
CA VAL A 98 1.77 -5.31 -4.32
C VAL A 98 0.59 -4.51 -3.80
N THR A 99 -0.53 -5.19 -3.62
CA THR A 99 -1.75 -4.61 -3.07
C THR A 99 -2.13 -5.29 -1.77
N VAL A 100 -2.77 -4.52 -0.91
CA VAL A 100 -3.36 -4.97 0.34
C VAL A 100 -4.78 -4.44 0.42
N TRP A 101 -5.72 -5.28 0.84
CA TRP A 101 -7.10 -4.85 1.05
C TRP A 101 -7.79 -5.67 2.12
N GLY A 102 -8.91 -5.15 2.60
CA GLY A 102 -9.76 -5.85 3.54
C GLY A 102 -10.64 -4.91 4.34
N ARG A 103 -11.12 -5.42 5.47
CA ARG A 103 -12.05 -4.75 6.38
C ARG A 103 -12.00 -5.46 7.73
N ASP A 104 -12.38 -4.76 8.81
CA ASP A 104 -12.61 -5.35 10.14
C ASP A 104 -11.42 -6.17 10.68
N GLY A 105 -10.20 -5.76 10.32
CA GLY A 105 -8.96 -6.40 10.74
C GLY A 105 -8.51 -7.58 9.87
N GLU A 106 -9.34 -8.04 8.93
CA GLU A 106 -8.93 -9.04 7.92
C GLU A 106 -8.09 -8.37 6.83
N VAL A 107 -6.90 -8.89 6.57
CA VAL A 107 -5.96 -8.32 5.60
C VAL A 107 -5.59 -9.37 4.57
N LYS A 108 -5.75 -9.03 3.29
CA LYS A 108 -5.35 -9.86 2.14
C LYS A 108 -4.26 -9.14 1.36
N THR A 109 -3.36 -9.90 0.75
CA THR A 109 -2.26 -9.40 -0.09
C THR A 109 -2.28 -10.09 -1.45
N GLU A 110 -1.89 -9.38 -2.50
CA GLU A 110 -1.66 -9.96 -3.83
C GLU A 110 -0.69 -9.11 -4.66
N PRO A 111 0.17 -9.71 -5.49
CA PRO A 111 0.94 -8.96 -6.47
C PRO A 111 0.07 -8.53 -7.66
N ARG A 112 0.20 -7.27 -8.08
CA ARG A 112 -0.23 -6.84 -9.41
C ARG A 112 0.85 -7.20 -10.41
N MET A 113 0.56 -8.14 -11.30
CA MET A 113 1.51 -8.63 -12.30
C MET A 113 1.07 -8.35 -13.73
N LEU A 114 2.06 -8.12 -14.59
CA LEU A 114 1.91 -7.98 -16.04
C LEU A 114 2.67 -9.09 -16.74
N ALA A 115 2.22 -9.51 -17.91
CA ALA A 115 3.01 -10.37 -18.78
C ALA A 115 4.24 -9.58 -19.27
N ALA A 116 5.43 -10.14 -19.08
CA ALA A 116 6.66 -9.63 -19.67
C ALA A 116 6.85 -10.31 -21.03
N VAL A 117 6.97 -9.49 -22.08
CA VAL A 117 7.13 -9.93 -23.47
C VAL A 117 8.60 -10.26 -23.76
#